data_AF-A0A3D5WM10-F1
#
_entry.id   AF-A0A3D5WM10-F1
#
_cell.length_a   1.000
_cell.length_b   1.000
_cell.length_c   1.000
_cell.angle_alpha   90.00
_cell.angle_beta   90.00
_cell.angle_gamma   90.00
#
_symmetry.space_group_name_H-M   'P 1'
#
loop_
_entity.id
_entity.type
_entity.pdbx_description
1 polymer ?
#
loop_
_entity_poly.entity_id
_entity_poly.type
_entity_poly.pdbx_seq_one_letter_code
_entity_poly.pdbx_strand_id
1 'polypeptide(L)'
;IPFMLFLTRVKKFGMVTIMGILSGLLMGLTGMGFWGVPMGVIFGLLGDLILKSGGYKSAKKSLIGYAVFSLWMVGTYIPMYFMVEDSWASFAASFGEEYADRVMAVMPMWSIILVIAGIFIFAILGGLLGKALLKKHFAKAGIV
;
A
#
# COMPACT_ATOMS: atom_id res chain seq x y z
N ILE A 1 -5.72 3.45 8.84
CA ILE A 1 -6.58 3.34 10.05
C ILE A 1 -6.94 1.88 10.40
N PRO A 2 -7.49 1.04 9.48
CA PRO A 2 -7.82 -0.37 9.78
C PRO A 2 -6.62 -1.19 10.26
N PHE A 3 -5.46 -0.97 9.64
CA PHE A 3 -4.21 -1.67 9.94
C PHE A 3 -3.75 -1.52 11.39
N MET A 4 -3.90 -0.33 11.99
CA MET A 4 -3.49 -0.10 13.37
C MET A 4 -4.46 -0.66 14.40
N LEU A 5 -5.77 -0.70 14.10
CA LEU A 5 -6.77 -1.42 14.92
C LEU A 5 -6.56 -2.94 14.84
N PHE A 6 -6.14 -3.44 13.68
CA PHE A 6 -5.85 -4.85 13.51
C PHE A 6 -4.61 -5.29 14.31
N LEU A 7 -3.56 -4.46 14.32
CA LEU A 7 -2.34 -4.69 15.10
C LEU A 7 -2.54 -4.67 16.62
N THR A 8 -3.57 -3.97 17.13
CA THR A 8 -3.89 -3.99 18.57
C THR A 8 -4.65 -5.24 18.99
N ARG A 9 -5.49 -5.80 18.10
CA ARG A 9 -6.33 -6.98 18.35
C ARG A 9 -5.63 -8.30 18.09
N VAL A 10 -4.79 -8.40 17.07
CA VAL A 10 -4.16 -9.67 16.68
C VAL A 10 -2.65 -9.45 16.52
N LYS A 11 -1.85 -10.31 17.15
CA LYS A 11 -0.37 -10.25 17.16
C LYS A 11 0.22 -11.54 16.57
N LYS A 12 -0.23 -11.91 15.37
CA LYS A 12 0.19 -13.14 14.68
C LYS A 12 0.91 -12.82 13.38
N PHE A 13 1.91 -13.64 13.07
CA PHE A 13 2.65 -13.59 11.81
C PHE A 13 1.78 -14.08 10.64
N GLY A 14 1.88 -13.43 9.49
CA GLY A 14 1.14 -13.77 8.27
C GLY A 14 -0.12 -12.92 8.06
N MET A 15 -0.49 -12.09 9.02
CA MET A 15 -1.72 -11.30 8.95
C MET A 15 -1.63 -10.14 7.97
N VAL A 16 -0.47 -9.48 7.93
CA VAL A 16 -0.24 -8.38 6.98
C VAL A 16 -0.15 -8.94 5.57
N THR A 17 0.43 -10.13 5.43
CA THR A 17 0.48 -10.87 4.17
C THR A 17 -0.91 -11.25 3.66
N ILE A 18 -1.78 -11.80 4.52
CA ILE A 18 -3.17 -12.13 4.14
C ILE A 18 -3.95 -10.86 3.74
N MET A 19 -3.79 -9.77 4.49
CA MET A 19 -4.38 -8.47 4.14
C MET A 19 -3.87 -7.96 2.78
N GLY A 20 -2.57 -8.08 2.50
CA GLY A 20 -1.97 -7.72 1.21
C GLY A 20 -2.50 -8.56 0.06
N ILE A 21 -2.64 -9.87 0.26
CA ILE A 21 -3.20 -10.79 -0.74
C ILE A 21 -4.66 -10.45 -1.03
N LEU A 22 -5.49 -10.29 0.02
CA LEU A 22 -6.91 -9.96 -0.14
C LEU A 22 -7.09 -8.60 -0.82
N SER A 23 -6.29 -7.62 -0.43
CA SER A 23 -6.32 -6.28 -1.02
C SER A 23 -5.87 -6.31 -2.48
N GLY A 24 -4.78 -7.03 -2.79
CA GLY A 24 -4.28 -7.23 -4.15
C GLY A 24 -5.30 -7.96 -5.04
N LEU A 25 -5.99 -8.97 -4.52
CA LEU A 25 -7.04 -9.70 -5.24
C LEU A 25 -8.24 -8.79 -5.54
N LEU A 26 -8.69 -8.02 -4.54
CA LEU A 26 -9.74 -7.01 -4.75
C LEU A 26 -9.34 -6.02 -5.84
N MET A 27 -8.12 -5.49 -5.80
CA MET A 27 -7.66 -4.54 -6.81
C MET A 27 -7.54 -5.17 -8.20
N GLY A 28 -7.07 -6.41 -8.28
CA GLY A 28 -7.04 -7.19 -9.52
C GLY A 28 -8.45 -7.39 -10.10
N LEU A 29 -9.44 -7.70 -9.27
CA LEU A 29 -10.84 -7.85 -9.68
C LEU A 29 -11.47 -6.51 -10.10
N THR A 30 -11.05 -5.38 -9.54
CA THR A 30 -11.51 -4.04 -9.95
C THR A 30 -10.86 -3.55 -11.25
N GLY A 31 -10.02 -4.35 -11.90
CA GLY A 31 -9.40 -4.02 -13.18
C GLY A 31 -8.09 -3.21 -13.09
N MET A 32 -7.55 -2.97 -11.89
CA MET A 32 -6.28 -2.23 -11.72
C MET A 32 -5.03 -3.11 -11.88
N GLY A 33 -5.18 -4.29 -12.48
CA GLY A 33 -4.08 -5.21 -12.80
C GLY A 33 -3.76 -6.23 -11.70
N PHE A 34 -3.32 -7.42 -12.13
CA PHE A 34 -2.99 -8.53 -11.24
C PHE A 34 -1.68 -8.31 -10.45
N TRP A 35 -0.85 -7.36 -10.86
CA TRP A 35 0.45 -7.04 -10.26
C TRP A 35 0.39 -6.56 -8.80
N GLY A 36 -0.78 -6.11 -8.34
CA GLY A 36 -1.03 -5.81 -6.92
C GLY A 36 -0.96 -7.06 -6.01
N VAL A 37 -1.28 -8.25 -6.52
CA VAL A 37 -1.25 -9.52 -5.76
C VAL A 37 0.19 -9.95 -5.40
N PRO A 38 1.12 -10.13 -6.36
CA PRO A 38 2.49 -10.55 -6.04
C PRO A 38 3.22 -9.49 -5.19
N MET A 39 2.99 -8.19 -5.45
CA MET A 39 3.56 -7.13 -4.61
C MET A 39 2.93 -7.10 -3.21
N GLY A 40 1.64 -7.36 -3.10
CA GLY A 40 0.94 -7.57 -1.81
C GLY A 40 1.51 -8.72 -1.00
N VAL A 41 1.90 -9.83 -1.64
CA VAL A 41 2.59 -10.95 -0.99
C VAL A 41 3.98 -10.53 -0.52
N ILE A 42 4.80 -9.96 -1.40
CA ILE A 42 6.20 -9.61 -1.09
C ILE A 42 6.26 -8.56 0.02
N PHE A 43 5.60 -7.43 -0.16
CA PHE A 43 5.60 -6.34 0.83
C PHE A 43 4.77 -6.70 2.07
N GLY A 44 3.77 -7.57 1.92
CA GLY A 44 3.03 -8.17 3.03
C GLY A 44 3.93 -9.00 3.96
N LEU A 45 4.74 -9.90 3.37
CA LEU A 45 5.71 -10.71 4.09
C LEU A 45 6.79 -9.85 4.75
N LEU A 46 7.32 -8.85 4.02
CA LEU A 46 8.31 -7.93 4.57
C LEU A 46 7.73 -7.13 5.75
N GLY A 47 6.50 -6.64 5.64
CA GLY A 47 5.78 -5.97 6.72
C GLY A 47 5.59 -6.88 7.93
N ASP A 48 5.18 -8.13 7.73
CA ASP A 48 5.02 -9.14 8.79
C ASP A 48 6.35 -9.47 9.49
N LEU A 49 7.46 -9.57 8.74
CA LEU A 49 8.80 -9.80 9.30
C LEU A 49 9.26 -8.62 10.17
N ILE A 50 9.04 -7.39 9.71
CA ILE A 50 9.38 -6.17 10.47
C ILE A 50 8.56 -6.11 11.76
N LEU A 51 7.26 -6.41 11.70
CA LEU A 51 6.38 -6.46 12.86
C LEU A 51 6.77 -7.56 13.86
N LYS A 52 7.10 -8.75 13.36
CA LYS A 52 7.62 -9.86 14.18
C LYS A 52 8.92 -9.47 14.87
N SER A 53 9.83 -8.80 14.17
CA SER A 53 11.09 -8.30 14.75
C SER A 53 10.91 -7.22 15.83
N GLY A 54 9.72 -6.65 15.95
CA GLY A 54 9.35 -5.68 16.99
C GLY A 54 8.45 -6.25 18.08
N GLY A 55 8.24 -7.58 18.07
CA GLY A 55 7.35 -8.27 19.00
C GLY A 55 5.92 -7.75 19.00
N TYR A 56 5.47 -7.11 17.92
CA TYR A 56 4.16 -6.44 17.80
C TYR A 56 3.87 -5.38 18.89
N LYS A 57 4.90 -4.93 19.63
CA LYS A 57 4.78 -3.94 20.71
C LYS A 57 5.48 -2.63 20.39
N SER A 58 6.53 -2.67 19.56
CA SER A 58 7.30 -1.47 19.22
C SER A 58 6.58 -0.60 18.20
N ALA A 59 6.12 0.58 18.65
CA ALA A 59 5.43 1.54 17.78
C ALA A 59 6.28 2.00 16.58
N LYS A 60 7.62 2.08 16.74
CA LYS A 60 8.52 2.43 15.63
C LYS A 60 8.51 1.33 14.56
N LYS A 61 8.64 0.06 14.98
CA LYS A 61 8.62 -1.07 14.03
C LYS A 61 7.24 -1.31 13.43
N SER A 62 6.16 -1.04 14.15
CA SER A 62 4.81 -1.05 13.57
C SER A 62 4.61 0.01 12.51
N LEU A 63 5.18 1.21 12.69
CA LEU A 63 5.12 2.27 11.70
C LEU A 63 5.96 1.93 10.45
N ILE A 64 7.18 1.42 10.64
CA ILE A 64 8.05 1.00 9.53
C ILE A 64 7.43 -0.20 8.79
N GLY A 65 6.89 -1.18 9.52
CA GLY A 65 6.20 -2.32 8.92
C GLY A 65 4.96 -1.92 8.12
N TYR A 66 4.22 -0.90 8.60
CA TYR A 66 3.13 -0.30 7.83
C TYR A 66 3.64 0.43 6.57
N ALA A 67 4.70 1.23 6.68
CA ALA A 67 5.27 1.95 5.54
C ALA A 67 5.80 0.98 4.46
N VAL A 68 6.48 -0.10 4.87
CA VAL A 68 6.97 -1.15 3.96
C VAL A 68 5.80 -1.94 3.37
N PHE A 69 4.79 -2.27 4.16
CA PHE A 69 3.58 -2.88 3.64
C PHE A 69 2.97 -2.01 2.55
N SER A 70 2.73 -0.71 2.80
CA SER A 70 2.13 0.23 1.86
C SER A 70 2.80 0.33 0.49
N LEU A 71 4.08 -0.06 0.37
CA LEU A 71 4.76 -0.15 -0.92
C LEU A 71 4.15 -1.20 -1.87
N TRP A 72 3.29 -2.09 -1.38
CA TRP A 72 2.51 -3.00 -2.23
C TRP A 72 1.71 -2.24 -3.31
N MET A 73 1.29 -1.00 -3.04
CA MET A 73 0.60 -0.13 -3.99
C MET A 73 1.44 0.16 -5.24
N VAL A 74 2.78 0.10 -5.16
CA VAL A 74 3.64 0.24 -6.36
C VAL A 74 3.27 -0.83 -7.40
N GLY A 75 2.80 -2.00 -6.96
CA GLY A 75 2.32 -3.07 -7.83
C GLY A 75 1.21 -2.64 -8.80
N THR A 76 0.31 -1.74 -8.39
CA THR A 76 -0.75 -1.24 -9.29
C THR A 76 -0.23 -0.27 -10.32
N TYR A 77 0.95 0.33 -10.10
CA TYR A 77 1.59 1.24 -11.04
C TYR A 77 2.53 0.52 -12.01
N ILE A 78 2.88 -0.75 -11.79
CA ILE A 78 3.78 -1.52 -12.68
C ILE A 78 3.31 -1.50 -14.14
N PRO A 79 2.02 -1.76 -14.46
CA PRO A 79 1.54 -1.67 -15.84
C PRO A 79 1.83 -0.31 -16.47
N MET A 80 1.64 0.79 -15.74
CA MET A 80 1.83 2.14 -16.28
C MET A 80 3.29 2.44 -16.64
N TYR A 81 4.26 1.74 -16.04
CA TYR A 81 5.68 1.96 -16.29
C TYR A 81 6.32 0.92 -17.22
N PHE A 82 5.88 -0.34 -17.16
CA PHE A 82 6.47 -1.45 -17.93
C PHE A 82 5.58 -1.95 -19.07
N MET A 83 4.28 -1.67 -19.02
CA MET A 83 3.26 -2.02 -20.03
C MET A 83 2.61 -0.73 -20.53
N VAL A 84 3.46 0.21 -20.95
CA VAL A 84 3.12 1.59 -21.33
C VAL A 84 2.07 1.61 -22.45
N GLU A 85 2.23 0.76 -23.47
CA GLU A 85 1.31 0.69 -24.62
C GLU A 85 -0.08 0.19 -24.21
N ASP A 86 -0.16 -0.89 -23.43
CA ASP A 86 -1.44 -1.43 -22.93
C ASP A 86 -2.13 -0.43 -21.99
N SER A 87 -1.34 0.24 -21.13
CA SER A 87 -1.85 1.27 -20.22
C SER A 87 -2.38 2.46 -21.01
N TRP A 88 -1.62 2.94 -22.00
CA TRP A 88 -2.03 4.03 -22.87
C TRP A 88 -3.31 3.67 -23.63
N ALA A 89 -3.40 2.48 -24.22
CA ALA A 89 -4.60 2.01 -24.93
C ALA A 89 -5.82 1.95 -24.01
N SER A 90 -5.64 1.48 -22.77
CA SER A 90 -6.71 1.45 -21.77
C SER A 90 -7.16 2.86 -21.35
N PHE A 91 -6.23 3.80 -21.19
CA PHE A 91 -6.55 5.20 -20.89
C PHE A 91 -7.19 5.90 -22.09
N ALA A 92 -6.72 5.66 -23.30
CA ALA A 92 -7.25 6.23 -24.53
C ALA A 92 -8.69 5.75 -24.77
N ALA A 93 -8.95 4.46 -24.56
CA ALA A 93 -10.30 3.88 -24.66
C ALA A 93 -11.27 4.42 -23.60
N SER A 94 -10.78 4.76 -22.41
CA SER A 94 -11.63 5.18 -21.28
C SER A 94 -11.83 6.70 -21.19
N PHE A 95 -10.81 7.48 -21.55
CA PHE A 95 -10.74 8.93 -21.31
C PHE A 95 -10.31 9.75 -22.54
N GLY A 96 -9.98 9.09 -23.67
CA GLY A 96 -9.52 9.73 -24.89
C GLY A 96 -7.99 9.81 -25.01
N GLU A 97 -7.50 9.87 -26.24
CA GLU A 97 -6.06 9.86 -26.57
C GLU A 97 -5.31 11.03 -25.93
N GLU A 98 -5.88 12.24 -25.94
CA GLU A 98 -5.24 13.41 -25.36
C GLU A 98 -5.01 13.26 -23.84
N TYR A 99 -5.93 12.61 -23.13
CA TYR A 99 -5.76 12.33 -21.71
C TYR A 99 -4.67 11.28 -21.48
N ALA A 100 -4.67 10.21 -22.27
CA ALA A 100 -3.66 9.17 -22.20
C ALA A 100 -2.25 9.73 -22.43
N ASP A 101 -2.07 10.58 -23.44
CA ASP A 101 -0.78 11.23 -23.72
C ASP A 101 -0.29 12.10 -22.56
N ARG A 102 -1.18 12.89 -21.96
CA ARG A 102 -0.83 13.74 -20.82
C ARG A 102 -0.45 12.91 -19.59
N VAL A 103 -1.17 11.82 -19.33
CA VAL A 103 -0.88 10.91 -18.21
C VAL A 103 0.45 10.18 -18.41
N MET A 104 0.71 9.67 -19.60
CA MET A 104 1.97 8.98 -19.89
C MET A 104 3.16 9.96 -19.87
N ALA A 105 2.98 11.21 -20.29
CA ALA A 105 4.01 12.25 -20.22
C ALA A 105 4.43 12.60 -18.78
N VAL A 106 3.52 12.49 -17.80
CA VAL A 106 3.84 12.73 -16.37
C VAL A 106 4.25 11.46 -15.63
N MET A 107 4.26 10.30 -16.30
CA MET A 107 4.65 8.99 -15.75
C MET A 107 5.94 8.42 -16.40
N PRO A 108 7.04 9.20 -16.55
CA PRO A 108 8.30 8.68 -17.08
C PRO A 108 8.96 7.68 -16.10
N MET A 109 9.77 6.74 -16.59
CA MET A 109 10.38 5.66 -15.77
C MET A 109 11.03 6.13 -14.45
N TRP A 110 11.63 7.33 -14.44
CA TRP A 110 12.26 7.90 -13.24
C TRP A 110 11.27 8.32 -12.15
N SER A 111 10.01 8.63 -12.49
CA SER A 111 8.99 9.02 -11.52
C SER A 111 8.55 7.88 -10.61
N ILE A 112 8.87 6.62 -10.94
CA ILE A 112 8.65 5.48 -10.03
C ILE A 112 9.34 5.68 -8.67
N ILE A 113 10.51 6.33 -8.68
CA ILE A 113 11.27 6.64 -7.46
C ILE A 113 10.48 7.65 -6.61
N LEU A 114 9.87 8.66 -7.25
CA LEU A 114 9.01 9.63 -6.56
C LEU A 114 7.74 8.98 -6.02
N VAL A 115 7.13 8.05 -6.75
CA VAL A 115 5.95 7.31 -6.29
C VAL A 115 6.28 6.46 -5.06
N ILE A 116 7.39 5.71 -5.10
CA ILE A 116 7.87 4.91 -3.97
C ILE A 116 8.12 5.81 -2.75
N ALA A 117 8.86 6.91 -2.94
CA ALA A 117 9.17 7.85 -1.86
C ALA A 117 7.91 8.51 -1.29
N GLY A 118 6.98 8.91 -2.17
CA GLY A 118 5.69 9.48 -1.79
C GLY A 118 4.87 8.51 -0.96
N ILE A 119 4.64 7.29 -1.45
CA ILE A 119 3.92 6.23 -0.72
C ILE A 119 4.54 6.02 0.66
N PHE A 120 5.87 5.93 0.75
CA PHE A 120 6.55 5.71 2.01
C PHE A 120 6.35 6.87 3.01
N ILE A 121 6.53 8.11 2.56
CA ILE A 121 6.34 9.31 3.40
C ILE A 121 4.88 9.44 3.85
N PHE A 122 3.93 9.30 2.92
CA PHE A 122 2.51 9.39 3.24
C PHE A 122 2.03 8.22 4.10
N ALA A 123 2.59 7.03 3.96
CA ALA A 123 2.32 5.91 4.86
C ALA A 123 2.82 6.18 6.28
N ILE A 124 4.00 6.79 6.45
CA ILE A 124 4.47 7.23 7.77
C ILE A 124 3.51 8.26 8.36
N LEU A 125 3.14 9.29 7.60
CA LEU A 125 2.22 10.33 8.08
C LEU A 125 0.84 9.76 8.42
N GLY A 126 0.26 8.94 7.54
CA GLY A 126 -1.02 8.26 7.74
C GLY A 126 -1.00 7.28 8.92
N GLY A 127 0.14 6.62 9.14
CA GLY A 127 0.36 5.80 10.32
C GLY A 127 0.39 6.64 11.60
N LEU A 128 1.15 7.73 11.63
CA LEU A 128 1.19 8.64 12.79
C LEU A 128 -0.21 9.21 13.10
N LEU A 129 -0.95 9.65 12.09
CA LEU A 129 -2.34 10.09 12.21
C LEU A 129 -3.25 8.99 12.76
N GLY A 130 -3.16 7.77 12.22
CA GLY A 130 -3.90 6.62 12.71
C GLY A 130 -3.63 6.33 14.18
N LYS A 131 -2.36 6.45 14.61
CA LYS A 131 -1.96 6.26 16.01
C LYS A 131 -2.53 7.37 16.91
N ALA A 132 -2.47 8.62 16.45
CA ALA A 132 -3.00 9.76 17.19
C ALA A 132 -4.53 9.66 17.37
N LEU A 133 -5.24 9.28 16.31
CA LEU A 133 -6.69 9.02 16.34
C LEU A 133 -7.05 7.87 17.29
N LEU A 134 -6.30 6.76 17.26
CA LEU A 134 -6.49 5.63 18.18
C LEU A 134 -6.30 6.05 19.64
N LYS A 135 -5.25 6.80 19.94
CA LYS A 135 -5.01 7.31 21.29
C LYS A 135 -6.10 8.30 21.74
N LYS A 136 -6.64 9.10 20.83
CA LYS A 136 -7.63 10.15 21.16
C LYS A 136 -9.05 9.60 21.33
N HIS A 137 -9.47 8.67 20.48
CA HIS A 137 -10.86 8.20 20.42
C HIS A 137 -11.05 6.77 20.92
N PHE A 138 -10.13 5.85 20.65
CA PHE A 138 -10.30 4.43 20.97
C PHE A 138 -9.82 4.06 22.37
N ALA A 139 -8.75 4.69 22.85
CA ALA A 139 -8.33 4.56 24.26
C ALA A 139 -9.34 5.22 25.22
N LYS A 140 -9.98 6.31 24.79
CA LYS A 140 -11.11 6.92 25.53
C LYS A 140 -12.37 6.05 25.55
N ALA A 141 -12.54 5.16 24.56
CA ALA A 141 -13.68 4.26 24.45
C ALA A 141 -13.42 2.86 25.06
N GLY A 142 -12.24 2.61 25.66
CA GLY A 142 -11.89 1.33 26.27
C GLY A 142 -11.66 0.17 25.28
N ILE A 143 -11.50 0.48 23.99
CA ILE A 143 -11.32 -0.52 22.92
C ILE A 143 -9.83 -0.92 22.75
N VAL A 144 -8.92 -0.06 23.22
CA VAL A 144 -7.45 -0.27 23.26
C VAL A 144 -6.89 0.22 24.57
#